data_AF-A0A255HRS0-F1
#
_entry.id   AF-A0A255HRS0-F1
#
_cell.length_a   1.000
_cell.length_b   1.000
_cell.length_c   1.000
_cell.angle_alpha   90.00
_cell.angle_beta   90.00
_cell.angle_gamma   90.00
#
_symmetry.space_group_name_H-M   'P 1'
#
loop_
_entity.id
_entity.type
_entity.pdbx_description
1 polymer ?
#
loop_
_entity_poly.entity_id
_entity_poly.type
_entity_poly.pdbx_seq_one_letter_code
_entity_poly.pdbx_strand_id
1 'polypeptide(L)'
;MQTLRRSVPYALPIKFLQFGQGNFLRGFFDWQIDLLNERTGLNAGVVVVRPRGGSGSPLLDVQDGLFTTVVRGLDEHGAPVSEYRTIACVQREINPATMYGDYLALAQLPELRFIVSNTTEAGIATNDTDAFDDAPPSTFPAKLARLLFDRYTCFNGSLEKGLVLLPCELIENNGPALKAAVLHFAHLWQLDAGFAAWLDSACVFCSTLVDRIVTGFPDGEADAIAADLGYTDQFLVAAEYYYLFVIEGPAWLADELKLAGADLNIRLVDDIAPYKKRKVGILNGGHTALVPVALLAGLETVGEAVNDEQVGGFLFDTLAQEIIPALPLPQDELRQFARDVLLRFRNPYIQHRLASIALNSWSKFAARIAPQLLRYVELQGQLPQRLVLALAATMRLYRGDVMALADDGATLAWFKAAWQDVDAGDLSLAQLAQGWLANDKVWGRDMNAVPGLAQAVAGALARIDAMGMRGALQALQ
;
A
#
# COMPACT_ATOMS: atom_id res chain seq x y z
N MET A 1 5.90 -34.04 9.20
CA MET A 1 5.96 -33.56 7.80
C MET A 1 7.40 -33.22 7.46
N GLN A 2 7.80 -33.35 6.20
CA GLN A 2 9.09 -32.82 5.74
C GLN A 2 8.95 -31.32 5.44
N THR A 3 10.03 -30.58 5.61
CA THR A 3 10.10 -29.17 5.19
C THR A 3 10.08 -29.10 3.66
N LEU A 4 9.41 -28.08 3.10
CA LEU A 4 9.43 -27.79 1.67
C LEU A 4 10.87 -27.63 1.15
N ARG A 5 11.23 -28.45 0.16
CA ARG A 5 12.56 -28.50 -0.48
C ARG A 5 12.41 -28.87 -1.94
N ARG A 6 13.37 -28.48 -2.78
CA ARG A 6 13.38 -28.89 -4.19
C ARG A 6 13.66 -30.39 -4.30
N SER A 7 12.92 -31.08 -5.16
CA SER A 7 13.18 -32.49 -5.49
C SER A 7 14.26 -32.66 -6.58
N VAL A 8 14.47 -31.62 -7.40
CA VAL A 8 15.47 -31.57 -8.47
C VAL A 8 16.16 -30.20 -8.51
N PRO A 9 17.43 -30.12 -8.96
CA PRO A 9 18.07 -28.85 -9.22
C PRO A 9 17.25 -28.02 -10.21
N TYR A 10 16.99 -26.76 -9.86
CA TYR A 10 16.25 -25.81 -10.68
C TYR A 10 17.05 -24.52 -10.68
N ALA A 11 17.42 -24.08 -11.88
CA ALA A 11 18.21 -22.88 -12.07
C ALA A 11 17.52 -22.02 -13.13
N LEU A 12 17.23 -20.78 -12.77
CA LEU A 12 16.78 -19.74 -13.68
C LEU A 12 17.89 -18.71 -13.86
N PRO A 13 18.00 -18.09 -15.04
CA PRO A 13 18.87 -16.94 -15.20
C PRO A 13 18.46 -15.80 -14.27
N ILE A 14 19.42 -15.19 -13.58
CA ILE A 14 19.13 -14.11 -12.64
C ILE A 14 18.85 -12.82 -13.42
N LYS A 15 17.57 -12.46 -13.51
CA LYS A 15 17.11 -11.24 -14.20
C LYS A 15 16.61 -10.18 -13.23
N PHE A 16 16.21 -10.58 -12.01
CA PHE A 16 15.70 -9.69 -10.97
C PHE A 16 16.60 -9.70 -9.74
N LEU A 17 16.90 -8.50 -9.25
CA LEU A 17 17.43 -8.26 -7.93
C LEU A 17 16.34 -7.64 -7.05
N GLN A 18 16.05 -8.25 -5.90
CA GLN A 18 14.99 -7.84 -5.00
C GLN A 18 15.56 -7.30 -3.69
N PHE A 19 15.42 -6.01 -3.40
CA PHE A 19 15.74 -5.46 -2.09
C PHE A 19 14.52 -5.54 -1.16
N GLY A 20 14.58 -6.48 -0.20
CA GLY A 20 13.50 -6.74 0.74
C GLY A 20 13.05 -8.20 0.71
N GLN A 21 13.10 -8.85 1.87
CA GLN A 21 12.66 -10.23 2.09
C GLN A 21 11.26 -10.32 2.72
N GLY A 22 10.56 -9.18 2.82
CA GLY A 22 9.30 -9.06 3.53
C GLY A 22 8.15 -9.86 2.90
N ASN A 23 7.09 -10.03 3.68
CA ASN A 23 5.87 -10.73 3.24
C ASN A 23 5.30 -10.12 1.96
N PHE A 24 5.31 -8.78 1.85
CA PHE A 24 4.70 -8.08 0.73
C PHE A 24 5.25 -8.54 -0.62
N LEU A 25 6.58 -8.50 -0.83
CA LEU A 25 7.17 -8.91 -2.11
C LEU A 25 6.96 -10.40 -2.39
N ARG A 26 7.04 -11.26 -1.37
CA ARG A 26 6.74 -12.70 -1.50
C ARG A 26 5.31 -12.97 -1.96
N GLY A 27 4.34 -12.32 -1.32
CA GLY A 27 2.91 -12.43 -1.62
C GLY A 27 2.44 -11.59 -2.82
N PHE A 28 3.29 -10.74 -3.40
CA PHE A 28 2.92 -9.82 -4.48
C PHE A 28 3.83 -9.97 -5.70
N PHE A 29 5.10 -9.61 -5.58
CA PHE A 29 6.04 -9.56 -6.69
C PHE A 29 6.52 -10.95 -7.10
N ASP A 30 7.09 -11.70 -6.16
CA ASP A 30 7.63 -13.04 -6.42
C ASP A 30 6.53 -13.97 -6.97
N TRP A 31 5.32 -13.89 -6.41
CA TRP A 31 4.13 -14.57 -6.93
C TRP A 31 3.79 -14.19 -8.38
N GLN A 32 3.88 -12.91 -8.76
CA GLN A 32 3.67 -12.48 -10.15
C GLN A 32 4.79 -12.95 -11.09
N ILE A 33 6.05 -12.90 -10.66
CA ILE A 33 7.19 -13.40 -11.47
C ILE A 33 7.06 -14.91 -11.71
N ASP A 34 6.63 -15.65 -10.70
CA ASP A 34 6.44 -17.09 -10.82
C ASP A 34 5.29 -17.43 -11.79
N LEU A 35 4.19 -16.68 -11.77
CA LEU A 35 3.12 -16.80 -12.76
C LEU A 35 3.56 -16.38 -14.17
N LEU A 36 4.36 -15.32 -14.29
CA LEU A 36 4.91 -14.91 -15.59
C LEU A 36 5.85 -15.99 -16.14
N ASN A 37 6.66 -16.64 -15.31
CA ASN A 37 7.50 -17.75 -15.74
C ASN A 37 6.69 -18.95 -16.23
N GLU A 38 5.53 -19.23 -15.63
CA GLU A 38 4.64 -20.32 -16.04
C GLU A 38 3.86 -20.00 -17.31
N ARG A 39 3.24 -18.81 -17.36
CA ARG A 39 2.29 -18.43 -18.42
C ARG A 39 2.97 -17.85 -19.64
N THR A 40 4.25 -17.49 -19.54
CA THR A 40 4.98 -16.75 -20.57
C THR A 40 6.42 -17.24 -20.71
N GLY A 41 7.18 -16.64 -21.62
CA GLY A 41 8.61 -16.92 -21.80
C GLY A 41 9.55 -16.09 -20.91
N LEU A 42 9.09 -15.52 -19.80
CA LEU A 42 9.90 -14.63 -18.97
C LEU A 42 11.19 -15.30 -18.50
N ASN A 43 11.11 -16.55 -18.03
CA ASN A 43 12.23 -17.38 -17.60
C ASN A 43 13.23 -16.59 -16.74
N ALA A 44 12.79 -16.16 -15.55
CA ALA A 44 13.51 -15.20 -14.72
C ALA A 44 13.64 -15.65 -13.27
N GLY A 45 14.89 -15.73 -12.80
CA GLY A 45 15.26 -15.96 -11.42
C GLY A 45 15.39 -14.64 -10.65
N VAL A 46 15.04 -14.71 -9.36
CA VAL A 46 15.13 -13.61 -8.40
C VAL A 46 16.24 -13.89 -7.38
N VAL A 47 17.12 -12.93 -7.16
CA VAL A 47 18.00 -12.90 -5.98
C VAL A 47 17.48 -11.87 -5.00
N VAL A 48 17.18 -12.30 -3.77
CA VAL A 48 16.72 -11.43 -2.69
C VAL A 48 17.92 -10.89 -1.93
N VAL A 49 17.93 -9.59 -1.63
CA VAL A 49 18.94 -8.91 -0.83
C VAL A 49 18.28 -8.29 0.38
N ARG A 50 18.80 -8.59 1.57
CA ARG A 50 18.33 -7.94 2.80
C ARG A 50 18.75 -6.47 2.79
N PRO A 51 17.81 -5.50 2.85
CA PRO A 51 18.14 -4.08 2.83
C PRO A 51 18.81 -3.64 4.14
N ARG A 52 18.47 -4.33 5.24
CA ARG A 52 19.05 -4.17 6.58
C ARG A 52 19.59 -5.53 7.05
N GLY A 53 20.79 -5.56 7.59
CA GLY A 53 21.34 -6.76 8.23
C GLY A 53 20.60 -7.11 9.53
N GLY A 54 20.86 -8.30 10.07
CA GLY A 54 20.48 -8.64 11.45
C GLY A 54 19.02 -9.07 11.68
N SER A 55 18.23 -9.39 10.64
CA SER A 55 16.95 -10.06 10.90
C SER A 55 17.21 -11.45 11.45
N GLY A 56 16.57 -11.79 12.58
CA GLY A 56 16.67 -13.11 13.22
C GLY A 56 16.02 -14.24 12.41
N SER A 57 15.34 -13.91 11.31
CA SER A 57 14.75 -14.90 10.39
C SER A 57 15.81 -15.63 9.57
N PRO A 58 15.65 -16.95 9.35
CA PRO A 58 16.51 -17.70 8.43
C PRO A 58 16.42 -17.13 7.00
N LEU A 59 17.44 -17.41 6.18
CA LEU A 59 17.42 -17.11 4.74
C LEU A 59 16.50 -18.10 4.01
N LEU A 60 15.85 -17.67 2.93
CA LEU A 60 15.03 -18.52 2.05
C LEU A 60 15.80 -19.75 1.52
N ASP A 61 17.14 -19.69 1.47
CA ASP A 61 18.03 -20.80 1.11
C ASP A 61 17.85 -22.05 2.00
N VAL A 62 17.36 -21.91 3.25
CA VAL A 62 17.03 -23.09 4.09
C VAL A 62 15.89 -23.92 3.49
N GLN A 63 15.16 -23.39 2.50
CA GLN A 63 14.15 -24.07 1.68
C GLN A 63 14.46 -24.01 0.18
N ASP A 64 15.73 -23.86 -0.22
CA ASP A 64 16.15 -23.77 -1.64
C ASP A 64 15.47 -22.62 -2.42
N GLY A 65 15.11 -21.54 -1.71
CA GLY A 65 14.36 -20.42 -2.26
C GLY A 65 12.85 -20.68 -2.41
N LEU A 66 12.36 -21.87 -2.04
CA LEU A 66 10.94 -22.20 -2.13
C LEU A 66 10.16 -21.67 -0.92
N PHE A 67 8.97 -21.19 -1.22
CA PHE A 67 7.93 -20.89 -0.25
C PHE A 67 6.57 -20.98 -0.92
N THR A 68 5.50 -21.01 -0.14
CA THR A 68 4.13 -21.12 -0.62
C THR A 68 3.39 -19.82 -0.36
N THR A 69 2.73 -19.32 -1.39
CA THR A 69 1.78 -18.23 -1.30
C THR A 69 0.37 -18.81 -1.26
N VAL A 70 -0.43 -18.39 -0.28
CA VAL A 70 -1.85 -18.66 -0.19
C VAL A 70 -2.60 -17.43 -0.70
N VAL A 71 -3.29 -17.56 -1.83
CA VAL A 71 -4.11 -16.49 -2.40
C VAL A 71 -5.56 -16.76 -2.08
N ARG A 72 -6.21 -15.86 -1.34
CA ARG A 72 -7.57 -16.10 -0.85
C ARG A 72 -8.43 -14.86 -0.77
N GLY A 73 -9.71 -15.00 -1.11
CA GLY A 73 -10.64 -13.89 -1.16
C GLY A 73 -11.89 -14.22 -1.93
N LEU A 74 -12.43 -13.21 -2.61
CA LEU A 74 -13.55 -13.36 -3.54
C LEU A 74 -13.03 -13.07 -4.95
N ASP A 75 -13.43 -13.88 -5.92
CA ASP A 75 -13.17 -13.64 -7.34
C ASP A 75 -14.04 -12.50 -7.90
N GLU A 76 -13.93 -12.23 -9.20
CA GLU A 76 -14.68 -11.18 -9.90
C GLU A 76 -16.20 -11.44 -9.90
N HIS A 77 -16.63 -12.67 -9.62
CA HIS A 77 -18.02 -13.10 -9.50
C HIS A 77 -18.51 -13.14 -8.05
N GLY A 78 -17.64 -12.86 -7.07
CA GLY A 78 -17.95 -12.91 -5.65
C GLY A 78 -17.90 -14.32 -5.05
N ALA A 79 -17.35 -15.31 -5.75
CA ALA A 79 -17.16 -16.66 -5.23
C ALA A 79 -15.88 -16.75 -4.39
N PRO A 80 -15.89 -17.50 -3.27
CA PRO A 80 -14.70 -17.65 -2.44
C PRO A 80 -13.61 -18.44 -3.16
N VAL A 81 -12.40 -17.88 -3.16
CA VAL A 81 -11.18 -18.50 -3.69
C VAL A 81 -10.19 -18.72 -2.56
N SER A 82 -9.49 -19.84 -2.58
CA SER A 82 -8.35 -20.14 -1.72
C SER A 82 -7.40 -21.09 -2.46
N GLU A 83 -6.32 -20.54 -2.98
CA GLU A 83 -5.36 -21.25 -3.82
C GLU A 83 -3.97 -21.26 -3.20
N TYR A 84 -3.30 -22.40 -3.29
CA TYR A 84 -1.90 -22.55 -2.91
C TYR A 84 -1.03 -22.52 -4.15
N ARG A 85 0.05 -21.74 -4.09
CA ARG A 85 1.09 -21.74 -5.11
C ARG A 85 2.46 -21.85 -4.46
N THR A 86 3.21 -22.89 -4.82
CA THR A 86 4.63 -22.96 -4.50
C THR A 86 5.40 -22.04 -5.42
N ILE A 87 6.05 -21.03 -4.86
CA ILE A 87 6.90 -20.07 -5.55
C ILE A 87 8.29 -20.65 -5.72
N ALA A 88 8.79 -20.64 -6.96
CA ALA A 88 10.06 -21.25 -7.33
C ALA A 88 11.03 -20.28 -8.03
N CYS A 89 10.61 -19.04 -8.32
CA CYS A 89 11.44 -18.04 -9.00
C CYS A 89 12.65 -17.56 -8.17
N VAL A 90 12.60 -17.60 -6.83
CA VAL A 90 13.72 -17.20 -5.98
C VAL A 90 14.84 -18.24 -6.05
N GLN A 91 16.04 -17.79 -6.41
CA GLN A 91 17.23 -18.62 -6.60
C GLN A 91 18.20 -18.51 -5.42
N ARG A 92 18.19 -17.39 -4.70
CA ARG A 92 19.10 -17.12 -3.58
C ARG A 92 18.63 -15.94 -2.72
N GLU A 93 18.90 -15.95 -1.42
CA GLU A 93 18.83 -14.78 -0.55
C GLU A 93 20.21 -14.42 0.00
N ILE A 94 20.56 -13.14 -0.09
CA ILE A 94 21.85 -12.58 0.33
C ILE A 94 21.61 -11.61 1.48
N ASN A 95 22.38 -11.79 2.54
CA ASN A 95 22.56 -10.85 3.63
C ASN A 95 23.90 -10.12 3.45
N PRO A 96 23.90 -8.87 2.94
CA PRO A 96 25.14 -8.14 2.68
C PRO A 96 26.05 -7.98 3.91
N ALA A 97 25.50 -8.04 5.14
CA ALA A 97 26.31 -7.96 6.36
C ALA A 97 27.28 -9.14 6.55
N THR A 98 26.97 -10.31 5.97
CA THR A 98 27.81 -11.52 6.07
C THR A 98 28.27 -12.04 4.70
N MET A 99 27.65 -11.58 3.62
CA MET A 99 27.88 -12.05 2.24
C MET A 99 28.11 -10.85 1.29
N TYR A 100 28.89 -9.85 1.72
CA TYR A 100 29.10 -8.64 0.92
C TYR A 100 29.77 -8.91 -0.43
N GLY A 101 30.74 -9.85 -0.48
CA GLY A 101 31.36 -10.26 -1.74
C GLY A 101 30.36 -10.82 -2.74
N ASP A 102 29.45 -11.69 -2.29
CA ASP A 102 28.38 -12.23 -3.12
C ASP A 102 27.43 -11.13 -3.62
N TYR A 103 27.15 -10.14 -2.77
CA TYR A 103 26.35 -8.97 -3.15
C TYR A 103 27.00 -8.15 -4.28
N LEU A 104 28.30 -7.84 -4.17
CA LEU A 104 29.01 -7.09 -5.23
C LEU A 104 29.10 -7.88 -6.54
N ALA A 105 29.24 -9.21 -6.48
CA ALA A 105 29.27 -10.06 -7.66
C ALA A 105 27.98 -9.98 -8.51
N LEU A 106 26.84 -9.60 -7.92
CA LEU A 106 25.57 -9.42 -8.65
C LEU A 106 25.67 -8.33 -9.72
N ALA A 107 26.51 -7.31 -9.52
CA ALA A 107 26.71 -6.22 -10.48
C ALA A 107 27.22 -6.72 -11.84
N GLN A 108 27.96 -7.84 -11.84
CA GLN A 108 28.63 -8.41 -13.00
C GLN A 108 27.71 -9.36 -13.81
N LEU A 109 26.51 -9.66 -13.30
CA LEU A 109 25.59 -10.59 -13.96
C LEU A 109 25.09 -10.00 -15.29
N PRO A 110 25.40 -10.63 -16.44
CA PRO A 110 25.09 -10.06 -17.75
C PRO A 110 23.59 -10.02 -18.05
N GLU A 111 22.81 -10.91 -17.43
CA GLU A 111 21.36 -11.06 -17.60
C GLU A 111 20.53 -10.26 -16.58
N LEU A 112 21.16 -9.70 -15.54
CA LEU A 112 20.47 -8.84 -14.59
C LEU A 112 19.90 -7.63 -15.33
N ARG A 113 18.60 -7.41 -15.21
CA ARG A 113 17.88 -6.37 -15.93
C ARG A 113 17.00 -5.51 -15.02
N PHE A 114 16.44 -6.10 -13.99
CA PHE A 114 15.45 -5.45 -13.13
C PHE A 114 15.92 -5.40 -11.67
N ILE A 115 15.61 -4.30 -11.01
CA ILE A 115 15.72 -4.15 -9.56
C ILE A 115 14.32 -3.82 -9.03
N VAL A 116 13.81 -4.65 -8.12
CA VAL A 116 12.59 -4.36 -7.35
C VAL A 116 12.97 -4.05 -5.90
N SER A 117 12.24 -3.15 -5.24
CA SER A 117 12.47 -2.87 -3.83
C SER A 117 11.18 -2.74 -3.04
N ASN A 118 11.19 -3.21 -1.81
CA ASN A 118 10.29 -2.76 -0.77
C ASN A 118 11.04 -2.74 0.56
N THR A 119 11.53 -1.55 0.89
CA THR A 119 12.36 -1.28 2.06
C THR A 119 11.61 -0.49 3.13
N THR A 120 10.26 -0.49 3.07
CA THR A 120 9.33 0.39 3.80
C THR A 120 9.40 1.85 3.35
N GLU A 121 8.46 2.67 3.80
CA GLU A 121 8.38 4.11 3.49
C GLU A 121 9.63 4.88 3.96
N ALA A 122 10.28 4.41 5.02
CA ALA A 122 11.51 4.99 5.55
C ALA A 122 12.78 4.49 4.84
N GLY A 123 12.67 3.53 3.91
CA GLY A 123 13.82 2.86 3.32
C GLY A 123 14.52 3.64 2.21
N ILE A 124 13.78 4.45 1.44
CA ILE A 124 14.36 5.39 0.48
C ILE A 124 14.71 6.67 1.24
N ALA A 125 15.86 6.62 1.91
CA ALA A 125 16.41 7.73 2.67
C ALA A 125 17.93 7.79 2.47
N THR A 126 18.49 8.99 2.54
CA THR A 126 19.93 9.22 2.48
C THR A 126 20.49 9.38 3.89
N ASN A 127 21.75 8.97 4.07
CA ASN A 127 22.52 9.21 5.29
C ASN A 127 23.95 9.55 4.88
N ASP A 128 24.36 10.80 5.12
CA ASP A 128 25.67 11.31 4.68
C ASP A 128 26.85 10.66 5.41
N THR A 129 26.60 9.85 6.43
CA THR A 129 27.65 9.04 7.08
C THR A 129 27.95 7.73 6.36
N ASP A 130 27.12 7.31 5.38
CA ASP A 130 27.46 6.14 4.54
C ASP A 130 28.66 6.47 3.65
N ALA A 131 29.73 5.70 3.79
CA ALA A 131 30.94 5.83 3.01
C ALA A 131 30.99 4.84 1.84
N PHE A 132 31.69 5.20 0.76
CA PHE A 132 31.86 4.34 -0.41
C PHE A 132 32.51 2.99 -0.07
N ASP A 133 33.49 3.00 0.85
CA ASP A 133 34.24 1.81 1.28
C ASP A 133 33.53 0.99 2.37
N ASP A 134 32.32 1.41 2.80
CA ASP A 134 31.54 0.62 3.74
C ASP A 134 31.19 -0.74 3.14
N ALA A 135 31.20 -1.77 3.99
CA ALA A 135 31.04 -3.16 3.59
C ALA A 135 30.09 -3.92 4.53
N PRO A 136 28.76 -3.77 4.37
CA PRO A 136 28.05 -2.93 3.40
C PRO A 136 27.75 -1.51 3.93
N PRO A 137 27.41 -0.54 3.05
CA PRO A 137 26.77 0.71 3.45
C PRO A 137 25.48 0.45 4.23
N SER A 138 25.08 1.36 5.11
CA SER A 138 23.96 1.18 6.04
C SER A 138 22.59 1.33 5.36
N THR A 139 22.39 2.36 4.53
CA THR A 139 21.10 2.62 3.86
C THR A 139 20.90 1.74 2.64
N PHE A 140 19.64 1.60 2.20
CA PHE A 140 19.33 0.89 0.96
C PHE A 140 19.83 1.65 -0.28
N PRO A 141 19.58 2.96 -0.45
CA PRO A 141 20.04 3.67 -1.64
C PRO A 141 21.57 3.73 -1.74
N ALA A 142 22.32 3.76 -0.63
CA ALA A 142 23.78 3.64 -0.66
C ALA A 142 24.24 2.28 -1.20
N LYS A 143 23.69 1.17 -0.68
CA LYS A 143 24.00 -0.17 -1.21
C LYS A 143 23.71 -0.24 -2.71
N LEU A 144 22.57 0.29 -3.13
CA LEU A 144 22.17 0.31 -4.54
C LEU A 144 23.13 1.15 -5.38
N ALA A 145 23.51 2.34 -4.94
CA ALA A 145 24.49 3.19 -5.62
C ALA A 145 25.83 2.48 -5.80
N ARG A 146 26.31 1.78 -4.75
CA ARG A 146 27.53 0.96 -4.80
C ARG A 146 27.45 -0.14 -5.86
N LEU A 147 26.33 -0.87 -5.93
CA LEU A 147 26.11 -1.95 -6.91
C LEU A 147 25.97 -1.43 -8.34
N LEU A 148 25.24 -0.31 -8.53
CA LEU A 148 25.08 0.32 -9.84
C LEU A 148 26.42 0.88 -10.34
N PHE A 149 27.25 1.43 -9.46
CA PHE A 149 28.59 1.90 -9.82
C PHE A 149 29.50 0.75 -10.23
N ASP A 150 29.53 -0.37 -9.48
CA ASP A 150 30.29 -1.56 -9.89
C ASP A 150 29.84 -2.10 -11.24
N ARG A 151 28.53 -2.09 -11.50
CA ARG A 151 27.98 -2.52 -12.79
C ARG A 151 28.42 -1.58 -13.92
N TYR A 152 28.30 -0.27 -13.70
CA TYR A 152 28.75 0.76 -14.64
C TYR A 152 30.22 0.55 -15.01
N THR A 153 31.10 0.38 -14.02
CA THR A 153 32.53 0.13 -14.23
C THR A 153 32.78 -1.20 -14.93
N CYS A 154 32.13 -2.29 -14.49
CA CYS A 154 32.31 -3.63 -15.07
C CYS A 154 31.97 -3.67 -16.57
N PHE A 155 30.97 -2.92 -17.00
CA PHE A 155 30.51 -2.88 -18.39
C PHE A 155 30.94 -1.62 -19.15
N ASN A 156 31.93 -0.87 -18.63
CA ASN A 156 32.48 0.34 -19.24
C ASN A 156 31.41 1.36 -19.66
N GLY A 157 30.36 1.52 -18.84
CA GLY A 157 29.26 2.45 -19.12
C GLY A 157 28.37 2.08 -20.31
N SER A 158 28.34 0.81 -20.73
CA SER A 158 27.46 0.37 -21.82
C SER A 158 25.98 0.67 -21.55
N LEU A 159 25.31 1.31 -22.51
CA LEU A 159 23.88 1.62 -22.43
C LEU A 159 23.00 0.37 -22.42
N GLU A 160 23.46 -0.73 -23.01
CA GLU A 160 22.74 -2.02 -23.04
C GLU A 160 22.74 -2.72 -21.67
N LYS A 161 23.55 -2.24 -20.72
CA LYS A 161 23.68 -2.82 -19.38
C LYS A 161 22.99 -2.02 -18.30
N GLY A 162 22.25 -0.97 -18.68
CA GLY A 162 21.35 -0.26 -17.77
C GLY A 162 20.27 -1.17 -17.18
N LEU A 163 19.69 -0.74 -16.06
CA LEU A 163 18.69 -1.51 -15.31
C LEU A 163 17.36 -0.75 -15.21
N VAL A 164 16.28 -1.51 -15.05
CA VAL A 164 14.94 -0.97 -14.76
C VAL A 164 14.68 -1.13 -13.27
N LEU A 165 14.36 -0.03 -12.59
CA LEU A 165 14.08 0.01 -11.17
C LEU A 165 12.58 0.16 -10.94
N LEU A 166 12.04 -0.75 -10.13
CA LEU A 166 10.63 -0.87 -9.79
C LEU A 166 10.45 -0.76 -8.26
N PRO A 167 10.67 0.42 -7.65
CA PRO A 167 10.45 0.60 -6.23
C PRO A 167 8.97 0.43 -5.89
N CYS A 168 8.65 -0.36 -4.88
CA CYS A 168 7.30 -0.64 -4.37
C CYS A 168 7.04 0.02 -3.01
N GLU A 169 7.95 0.90 -2.55
CA GLU A 169 7.75 1.74 -1.38
C GLU A 169 6.52 2.66 -1.56
N LEU A 170 5.70 2.81 -0.51
CA LEU A 170 4.48 3.61 -0.51
C LEU A 170 4.77 5.10 -0.25
N ILE A 171 5.70 5.66 -1.01
CA ILE A 171 6.02 7.09 -1.00
C ILE A 171 5.60 7.74 -2.32
N GLU A 172 5.45 9.07 -2.31
CA GLU A 172 5.21 9.83 -3.54
C GLU A 172 6.41 9.71 -4.48
N ASN A 173 6.12 9.55 -5.78
CA ASN A 173 7.13 9.49 -6.84
C ASN A 173 8.33 8.59 -6.50
N ASN A 174 8.06 7.37 -6.01
CA ASN A 174 9.06 6.43 -5.52
C ASN A 174 10.21 6.15 -6.52
N GLY A 175 9.94 6.12 -7.82
CA GLY A 175 10.98 6.05 -8.87
C GLY A 175 11.93 7.24 -8.84
N PRO A 176 11.45 8.47 -9.11
CA PRO A 176 12.25 9.69 -8.99
C PRO A 176 12.95 9.87 -7.63
N ALA A 177 12.28 9.54 -6.52
CA ALA A 177 12.87 9.61 -5.18
C ALA A 177 14.07 8.67 -5.01
N LEU A 178 13.96 7.43 -5.50
CA LEU A 178 15.07 6.48 -5.49
C LEU A 178 16.23 6.96 -6.36
N LYS A 179 15.93 7.50 -7.55
CA LYS A 179 16.95 8.08 -8.45
C LYS A 179 17.71 9.21 -7.78
N ALA A 180 16.98 10.13 -7.13
CA ALA A 180 17.58 11.25 -6.40
C ALA A 180 18.48 10.76 -5.27
N ALA A 181 18.06 9.75 -4.51
CA ALA A 181 18.87 9.17 -3.44
C ALA A 181 20.15 8.49 -3.97
N VAL A 182 20.09 7.80 -5.10
CA VAL A 182 21.29 7.21 -5.74
C VAL A 182 22.24 8.30 -6.24
N LEU A 183 21.73 9.35 -6.90
CA LEU A 183 22.53 10.47 -7.37
C LEU A 183 23.16 11.26 -6.22
N HIS A 184 22.47 11.37 -5.09
CA HIS A 184 23.02 11.95 -3.86
C HIS A 184 24.30 11.23 -3.43
N PHE A 185 24.28 9.89 -3.37
CA PHE A 185 25.48 9.11 -3.04
C PHE A 185 26.56 9.19 -4.11
N ALA A 186 26.18 9.24 -5.39
CA ALA A 186 27.15 9.46 -6.47
C ALA A 186 27.91 10.78 -6.30
N HIS A 187 27.20 11.85 -5.89
CA HIS A 187 27.81 13.14 -5.60
C HIS A 187 28.64 13.13 -4.31
N LEU A 188 28.07 12.59 -3.22
CA LEU A 188 28.72 12.50 -1.91
C LEU A 188 30.07 11.76 -1.99
N TRP A 189 30.11 10.67 -2.75
CA TRP A 189 31.31 9.84 -2.94
C TRP A 189 32.21 10.30 -4.09
N GLN A 190 31.87 11.42 -4.75
CA GLN A 190 32.63 11.98 -5.88
C GLN A 190 32.89 10.95 -6.99
N LEU A 191 31.87 10.15 -7.31
CA LEU A 191 31.96 9.15 -8.38
C LEU A 191 32.11 9.82 -9.74
N ASP A 192 32.61 9.04 -10.72
CA ASP A 192 32.80 9.50 -12.09
C ASP A 192 31.53 10.15 -12.67
N ALA A 193 31.68 11.30 -13.34
CA ALA A 193 30.54 12.04 -13.90
C ALA A 193 29.78 11.24 -14.98
N GLY A 194 30.46 10.31 -15.66
CA GLY A 194 29.86 9.37 -16.60
C GLY A 194 28.90 8.39 -15.95
N PHE A 195 29.03 8.09 -14.65
CA PHE A 195 28.08 7.26 -13.92
C PHE A 195 26.70 7.94 -13.82
N ALA A 196 26.66 9.23 -13.46
CA ALA A 196 25.41 9.98 -13.40
C ALA A 196 24.74 10.06 -14.78
N ALA A 197 25.52 10.34 -15.84
CA ALA A 197 25.02 10.33 -17.22
C ALA A 197 24.49 8.95 -17.66
N TRP A 198 25.12 7.87 -17.19
CA TRP A 198 24.67 6.51 -17.46
C TRP A 198 23.37 6.15 -16.74
N LEU A 199 23.20 6.61 -15.49
CA LEU A 199 21.92 6.47 -14.78
C LEU A 199 20.76 7.18 -15.52
N ASP A 200 21.04 8.30 -16.19
CA ASP A 200 20.05 9.05 -16.97
C ASP A 200 19.70 8.41 -18.32
N SER A 201 20.70 7.81 -18.98
CA SER A 201 20.57 7.35 -20.38
C SER A 201 20.34 5.85 -20.53
N ALA A 202 20.82 5.04 -19.58
CA ALA A 202 20.75 3.58 -19.65
C ALA A 202 19.73 2.98 -18.67
N CYS A 203 19.51 3.63 -17.52
CA CYS A 203 18.60 3.13 -16.49
C CYS A 203 17.22 3.78 -16.57
N VAL A 204 16.20 3.06 -16.10
CA VAL A 204 14.82 3.55 -16.01
C VAL A 204 14.34 3.42 -14.58
N PHE A 205 13.98 4.54 -13.95
CA PHE A 205 13.42 4.57 -12.60
C PHE A 205 11.91 4.78 -12.68
N CYS A 206 11.16 3.68 -12.67
CA CYS A 206 9.71 3.73 -12.81
C CYS A 206 9.07 4.19 -11.50
N SER A 207 8.06 5.06 -11.59
CA SER A 207 7.12 5.21 -10.48
C SER A 207 6.18 4.02 -10.47
N THR A 208 5.88 3.47 -9.29
CA THR A 208 4.93 2.37 -9.19
C THR A 208 3.82 2.64 -8.17
N LEU A 209 2.68 1.97 -8.38
CA LEU A 209 1.59 1.85 -7.44
C LEU A 209 1.33 0.37 -7.27
N VAL A 210 1.47 -0.08 -6.03
CA VAL A 210 1.16 -1.45 -5.64
C VAL A 210 -0.04 -1.47 -4.71
N ASP A 211 -0.89 -2.48 -4.86
CA ASP A 211 -2.05 -2.67 -4.01
C ASP A 211 -2.39 -4.16 -3.89
N ARG A 212 -2.11 -4.72 -2.71
CA ARG A 212 -2.53 -6.06 -2.28
C ARG A 212 -2.37 -6.14 -0.78
N ILE A 213 -3.38 -6.63 -0.08
CA ILE A 213 -3.29 -6.98 1.34
C ILE A 213 -2.52 -8.29 1.44
N VAL A 214 -1.38 -8.25 2.12
CA VAL A 214 -0.58 -9.43 2.46
C VAL A 214 -0.52 -9.53 3.98
N THR A 215 -1.18 -10.56 4.52
CA THR A 215 -1.33 -10.74 5.97
C THR A 215 -0.10 -11.41 6.61
N GLY A 216 0.75 -12.03 5.79
CA GLY A 216 1.96 -12.69 6.28
C GLY A 216 1.74 -14.16 6.59
N PHE A 217 2.47 -14.70 7.55
CA PHE A 217 2.37 -16.10 7.93
C PHE A 217 1.01 -16.36 8.60
N PRO A 218 0.19 -17.32 8.12
CA PRO A 218 -1.12 -17.58 8.68
C PRO A 218 -1.01 -18.48 9.93
N ASP A 219 -0.50 -17.94 11.04
CA ASP A 219 -0.17 -18.70 12.27
C ASP A 219 -1.32 -19.61 12.76
N GLY A 220 -2.56 -19.12 12.72
CA GLY A 220 -3.73 -19.87 13.18
C GLY A 220 -4.19 -21.00 12.25
N GLU A 221 -3.63 -21.09 11.04
CA GLU A 221 -4.04 -22.05 10.00
C GLU A 221 -2.86 -22.87 9.46
N ALA A 222 -1.63 -22.56 9.89
CA ALA A 222 -0.41 -23.13 9.33
C ALA A 222 -0.36 -24.65 9.43
N ASP A 223 -0.83 -25.25 10.53
CA ASP A 223 -0.87 -26.70 10.70
C ASP A 223 -1.89 -27.37 9.76
N ALA A 224 -3.04 -26.74 9.54
CA ALA A 224 -4.06 -27.24 8.62
C ALA A 224 -3.58 -27.14 7.17
N ILE A 225 -2.98 -26.00 6.80
CA ILE A 225 -2.37 -25.79 5.48
C ILE A 225 -1.24 -26.79 5.26
N ALA A 226 -0.40 -27.05 6.27
CA ALA A 226 0.66 -28.05 6.18
C ALA A 226 0.08 -29.47 5.98
N ALA A 227 -1.00 -29.81 6.69
CA ALA A 227 -1.70 -31.08 6.53
C ALA A 227 -2.23 -31.28 5.10
N ASP A 228 -2.83 -30.24 4.52
CA ASP A 228 -3.36 -30.25 3.16
C ASP A 228 -2.25 -30.34 2.09
N LEU A 229 -1.15 -29.62 2.30
CA LEU A 229 -0.02 -29.57 1.36
C LEU A 229 0.92 -30.78 1.45
N GLY A 230 0.92 -31.50 2.58
CA GLY A 230 1.85 -32.61 2.81
C GLY A 230 3.25 -32.20 3.26
N TYR A 231 3.51 -30.90 3.49
CA TYR A 231 4.81 -30.36 3.92
C TYR A 231 4.64 -29.16 4.85
N THR A 232 5.67 -28.87 5.64
CA THR A 232 5.77 -27.63 6.42
C THR A 232 6.58 -26.59 5.66
N ASP A 233 6.13 -25.34 5.70
CA ASP A 233 6.80 -24.21 5.07
C ASP A 233 6.94 -23.07 6.07
N GLN A 234 8.18 -22.68 6.41
CA GLN A 234 8.47 -21.59 7.34
C GLN A 234 8.26 -20.20 6.72
N PHE A 235 8.16 -20.16 5.40
CA PHE A 235 8.05 -18.97 4.60
C PHE A 235 6.65 -18.80 4.00
N LEU A 236 5.67 -19.59 4.44
CA LEU A 236 4.28 -19.48 4.04
C LEU A 236 3.79 -18.03 4.16
N VAL A 237 3.13 -17.53 3.12
CA VAL A 237 2.59 -16.17 3.10
C VAL A 237 1.17 -16.16 2.56
N ALA A 238 0.24 -15.56 3.30
CA ALA A 238 -1.13 -15.36 2.86
C ALA A 238 -1.33 -13.95 2.30
N ALA A 239 -2.00 -13.88 1.15
CA ALA A 239 -2.36 -12.65 0.47
C ALA A 239 -3.81 -12.70 -0.01
N GLU A 240 -4.42 -11.53 -0.14
CA GLU A 240 -5.77 -11.42 -0.68
C GLU A 240 -5.80 -11.81 -2.17
N TYR A 241 -6.97 -12.20 -2.69
CA TYR A 241 -7.18 -12.49 -4.11
C TYR A 241 -6.86 -11.28 -5.01
N TYR A 242 -7.40 -10.11 -4.65
CA TYR A 242 -7.16 -8.88 -5.40
C TYR A 242 -5.69 -8.45 -5.38
N TYR A 243 -5.20 -7.99 -6.52
CA TYR A 243 -3.94 -7.26 -6.59
C TYR A 243 -3.97 -6.27 -7.75
N LEU A 244 -3.14 -5.24 -7.66
CA LEU A 244 -2.89 -4.28 -8.74
C LEU A 244 -1.43 -3.84 -8.71
N PHE A 245 -0.76 -3.90 -9.87
CA PHE A 245 0.57 -3.36 -10.06
C PHE A 245 0.56 -2.37 -11.22
N VAL A 246 0.66 -1.07 -10.94
CA VAL A 246 0.78 -0.04 -11.97
C VAL A 246 2.23 0.41 -12.05
N ILE A 247 2.76 0.45 -13.26
CA ILE A 247 4.13 0.87 -13.56
C ILE A 247 4.02 2.07 -14.51
N GLU A 248 4.51 3.22 -14.08
CA GLU A 248 4.73 4.38 -14.93
C GLU A 248 6.08 4.22 -15.62
N GLY A 249 6.08 4.01 -16.93
CA GLY A 249 7.30 3.73 -17.67
C GLY A 249 7.06 3.50 -19.15
N PRO A 250 8.15 3.36 -19.92
CA PRO A 250 8.05 3.25 -21.37
C PRO A 250 7.38 1.96 -21.82
N ALA A 251 6.57 2.03 -22.88
CA ALA A 251 5.74 0.93 -23.39
C ALA A 251 6.50 -0.39 -23.68
N TRP A 252 7.77 -0.31 -24.07
CA TRP A 252 8.61 -1.48 -24.35
C TRP A 252 8.83 -2.39 -23.12
N LEU A 253 8.59 -1.89 -21.90
CA LEU A 253 8.65 -2.70 -20.68
C LEU A 253 7.66 -3.87 -20.71
N ALA A 254 6.52 -3.73 -21.39
CA ALA A 254 5.56 -4.81 -21.53
C ALA A 254 6.16 -6.04 -22.23
N ASP A 255 7.02 -5.82 -23.23
CA ASP A 255 7.69 -6.89 -23.98
C ASP A 255 8.86 -7.50 -23.20
N GLU A 256 9.60 -6.70 -22.43
CA GLU A 256 10.68 -7.22 -21.58
C GLU A 256 10.15 -8.03 -20.39
N LEU A 257 9.05 -7.57 -19.76
CA LEU A 257 8.37 -8.28 -18.67
C LEU A 257 7.45 -9.41 -19.17
N LYS A 258 7.30 -9.57 -20.49
CA LYS A 258 6.44 -10.59 -21.14
C LYS A 258 4.99 -10.52 -20.67
N LEU A 259 4.41 -9.33 -20.58
CA LEU A 259 3.04 -9.15 -20.06
C LEU A 259 1.94 -9.63 -21.02
N ALA A 260 2.25 -9.75 -22.31
CA ALA A 260 1.29 -10.22 -23.31
C ALA A 260 0.81 -11.66 -23.00
N GLY A 261 -0.49 -11.83 -22.82
CA GLY A 261 -1.11 -13.14 -22.54
C GLY A 261 -0.94 -13.66 -21.11
N ALA A 262 -0.30 -12.90 -20.21
CA ALA A 262 -0.09 -13.32 -18.82
C ALA A 262 -1.38 -13.35 -17.98
N ASP A 263 -2.39 -12.59 -18.40
CA ASP A 263 -3.63 -12.34 -17.66
C ASP A 263 -3.36 -11.96 -16.20
N LEU A 264 -2.50 -10.94 -16.02
CA LEU A 264 -2.17 -10.38 -14.72
C LEU A 264 -2.62 -8.92 -14.65
N ASN A 265 -3.02 -8.47 -13.47
CA ASN A 265 -3.40 -7.07 -13.23
C ASN A 265 -2.18 -6.15 -13.09
N ILE A 266 -1.30 -6.20 -14.08
CA ILE A 266 -0.12 -5.35 -14.26
C ILE A 266 -0.45 -4.33 -15.35
N ARG A 267 -0.38 -3.04 -15.02
CA ARG A 267 -0.73 -1.93 -15.92
C ARG A 267 0.50 -1.07 -16.17
N LEU A 268 0.97 -1.06 -17.41
CA LEU A 268 1.98 -0.11 -17.87
C LEU A 268 1.27 1.13 -18.40
N VAL A 269 1.64 2.30 -17.88
CA VAL A 269 0.95 3.57 -18.15
C VAL A 269 1.96 4.71 -18.34
N ASP A 270 1.52 5.77 -19.03
CA ASP A 270 2.31 6.99 -19.16
C ASP A 270 2.20 7.90 -17.93
N ASP A 271 1.10 7.83 -17.19
CA ASP A 271 0.84 8.62 -15.97
C ASP A 271 0.12 7.79 -14.90
N ILE A 272 0.72 7.67 -13.73
CA ILE A 272 0.17 6.93 -12.59
C ILE A 272 -0.80 7.76 -11.73
N ALA A 273 -0.79 9.08 -11.86
CA ALA A 273 -1.57 9.98 -11.00
C ALA A 273 -3.08 9.65 -10.98
N PRO A 274 -3.74 9.28 -12.11
CA PRO A 274 -5.13 8.83 -12.10
C PRO A 274 -5.37 7.60 -11.21
N TYR A 275 -4.42 6.65 -11.19
CA TYR A 275 -4.52 5.43 -10.37
C TYR A 275 -4.33 5.74 -8.88
N LYS A 276 -3.40 6.62 -8.53
CA LYS A 276 -3.25 7.10 -7.15
C LYS A 276 -4.52 7.82 -6.69
N LYS A 277 -5.07 8.71 -7.52
CA LYS A 277 -6.27 9.49 -7.20
C LYS A 277 -7.51 8.62 -7.01
N ARG A 278 -7.74 7.60 -7.86
CA ARG A 278 -8.86 6.65 -7.66
C ARG A 278 -8.70 5.85 -6.37
N LYS A 279 -7.49 5.36 -6.04
CA LYS A 279 -7.21 4.59 -4.82
C LYS A 279 -7.44 5.44 -3.58
N VAL A 280 -6.93 6.67 -3.58
CA VAL A 280 -7.12 7.61 -2.45
C VAL A 280 -8.61 7.95 -2.27
N GLY A 281 -9.33 8.25 -3.35
CA GLY A 281 -10.74 8.63 -3.26
C GLY A 281 -11.67 7.47 -2.87
N ILE A 282 -11.53 6.31 -3.50
CA ILE A 282 -12.49 5.20 -3.35
C ILE A 282 -12.08 4.24 -2.23
N LEU A 283 -10.88 3.66 -2.29
CA LEU A 283 -10.44 2.68 -1.28
C LEU A 283 -10.16 3.37 0.06
N ASN A 284 -9.26 4.35 0.06
CA ASN A 284 -8.87 5.02 1.29
C ASN A 284 -9.98 5.93 1.81
N GLY A 285 -10.67 6.66 0.92
CA GLY A 285 -11.84 7.46 1.27
C GLY A 285 -12.99 6.60 1.79
N GLY A 286 -13.31 5.49 1.12
CA GLY A 286 -14.32 4.53 1.58
C GLY A 286 -14.06 4.03 3.00
N HIS A 287 -12.83 3.62 3.31
CA HIS A 287 -12.45 3.28 4.69
C HIS A 287 -12.61 4.45 5.66
N THR A 288 -12.11 5.63 5.31
CA THR A 288 -12.19 6.82 6.17
C THR A 288 -13.64 7.21 6.48
N ALA A 289 -14.55 7.08 5.51
CA ALA A 289 -15.97 7.35 5.72
C ALA A 289 -16.67 6.24 6.54
N LEU A 290 -16.32 4.98 6.29
CA LEU A 290 -16.93 3.80 6.92
C LEU A 290 -16.60 3.67 8.41
N VAL A 291 -15.31 3.76 8.76
CA VAL A 291 -14.78 3.36 10.08
C VAL A 291 -15.50 4.01 11.26
N PRO A 292 -15.66 5.35 11.34
CA PRO A 292 -16.32 5.97 12.48
C PRO A 292 -17.80 5.58 12.57
N VAL A 293 -18.49 5.44 11.43
CA VAL A 293 -19.89 5.02 11.38
C VAL A 293 -20.03 3.58 11.86
N ALA A 294 -19.17 2.67 11.38
CA ALA A 294 -19.20 1.26 11.76
C ALA A 294 -18.89 1.04 13.25
N LEU A 295 -17.86 1.72 13.78
CA LEU A 295 -17.52 1.65 15.20
C LEU A 295 -18.65 2.17 16.09
N LEU A 296 -19.25 3.32 15.75
CA LEU A 296 -20.39 3.87 16.49
C LEU A 296 -21.68 3.04 16.32
N ALA A 297 -21.76 2.18 15.29
CA ALA A 297 -22.83 1.21 15.10
C ALA A 297 -22.60 -0.13 15.83
N GLY A 298 -21.48 -0.26 16.55
CA GLY A 298 -21.12 -1.44 17.35
C GLY A 298 -20.48 -2.58 16.56
N LEU A 299 -19.85 -2.29 15.42
CA LEU A 299 -19.15 -3.28 14.58
C LEU A 299 -17.63 -3.21 14.82
N GLU A 300 -16.94 -4.32 14.65
CA GLU A 300 -15.51 -4.44 14.98
C GLU A 300 -14.61 -4.61 13.76
N THR A 301 -15.12 -5.23 12.70
CA THR A 301 -14.35 -5.53 11.48
C THR A 301 -14.94 -4.91 10.23
N VAL A 302 -14.10 -4.69 9.21
CA VAL A 302 -14.54 -4.21 7.89
C VAL A 302 -15.53 -5.19 7.26
N GLY A 303 -15.29 -6.49 7.39
CA GLY A 303 -16.18 -7.53 6.87
C GLY A 303 -17.57 -7.49 7.50
N GLU A 304 -17.66 -7.31 8.83
CA GLU A 304 -18.94 -7.07 9.52
C GLU A 304 -19.61 -5.80 9.01
N ALA A 305 -18.86 -4.71 8.90
CA ALA A 305 -19.37 -3.41 8.48
C ALA A 305 -19.98 -3.41 7.07
N VAL A 306 -19.36 -4.11 6.12
CA VAL A 306 -19.86 -4.19 4.75
C VAL A 306 -20.99 -5.22 4.58
N ASN A 307 -21.06 -6.23 5.46
CA ASN A 307 -22.16 -7.20 5.44
C ASN A 307 -23.37 -6.78 6.30
N ASP A 308 -23.25 -5.76 7.15
CA ASP A 308 -24.38 -5.12 7.84
C ASP A 308 -25.22 -4.31 6.85
N GLU A 309 -26.53 -4.50 6.87
CA GLU A 309 -27.45 -3.89 5.89
C GLU A 309 -27.41 -2.35 5.90
N GLN A 310 -27.38 -1.74 7.09
CA GLN A 310 -27.41 -0.28 7.23
C GLN A 310 -26.04 0.32 6.92
N VAL A 311 -24.98 -0.24 7.51
CA VAL A 311 -23.61 0.30 7.38
C VAL A 311 -23.03 0.01 6.00
N GLY A 312 -23.29 -1.18 5.45
CA GLY A 312 -22.92 -1.55 4.09
C GLY A 312 -23.67 -0.72 3.04
N GLY A 313 -24.98 -0.50 3.24
CA GLY A 313 -25.78 0.40 2.40
C GLY A 313 -25.27 1.84 2.43
N PHE A 314 -24.93 2.35 3.62
CA PHE A 314 -24.28 3.66 3.77
C PHE A 314 -22.99 3.77 2.95
N LEU A 315 -22.09 2.78 3.04
CA LEU A 315 -20.84 2.80 2.27
C LEU A 315 -21.12 2.77 0.77
N PHE A 316 -21.97 1.85 0.32
CA PHE A 316 -22.31 1.70 -1.09
C PHE A 316 -22.83 3.01 -1.68
N ASP A 317 -23.79 3.64 -1.01
CA ASP A 317 -24.35 4.91 -1.46
C ASP A 317 -23.36 6.06 -1.36
N THR A 318 -22.52 6.11 -0.32
CA THR A 318 -21.47 7.14 -0.19
C THR A 318 -20.53 7.08 -1.39
N LEU A 319 -20.10 5.87 -1.77
CA LEU A 319 -19.26 5.67 -2.96
C LEU A 319 -20.01 6.07 -4.24
N ALA A 320 -21.20 5.51 -4.45
CA ALA A 320 -21.95 5.65 -5.70
C ALA A 320 -22.49 7.06 -5.95
N GLN A 321 -22.98 7.73 -4.89
CA GLN A 321 -23.72 8.98 -5.00
C GLN A 321 -22.87 10.21 -4.66
N GLU A 322 -21.80 10.08 -3.86
CA GLU A 322 -21.06 11.25 -3.36
C GLU A 322 -19.58 11.26 -3.78
N ILE A 323 -18.86 10.14 -3.64
CA ILE A 323 -17.42 10.09 -3.96
C ILE A 323 -17.17 9.94 -5.47
N ILE A 324 -17.76 8.93 -6.12
CA ILE A 324 -17.51 8.64 -7.55
C ILE A 324 -17.90 9.82 -8.46
N PRO A 325 -19.06 10.48 -8.28
CA PRO A 325 -19.43 11.65 -9.09
C PRO A 325 -18.50 12.86 -8.91
N ALA A 326 -17.82 12.96 -7.75
CA ALA A 326 -16.90 14.06 -7.47
C ALA A 326 -15.49 13.83 -8.04
N LEU A 327 -15.13 12.60 -8.41
CA LEU A 327 -13.81 12.30 -8.95
C LEU A 327 -13.74 12.62 -10.46
N PRO A 328 -12.77 13.45 -10.91
CA PRO A 328 -12.62 13.84 -12.31
C PRO A 328 -11.87 12.76 -13.10
N LEU A 329 -12.41 11.54 -13.13
CA LEU A 329 -11.85 10.37 -13.81
C LEU A 329 -12.97 9.61 -14.55
N PRO A 330 -12.63 8.73 -15.52
CA PRO A 330 -13.61 7.94 -16.25
C PRO A 330 -14.55 7.17 -15.30
N GLN A 331 -15.85 7.46 -15.37
CA GLN A 331 -16.82 6.98 -14.39
C GLN A 331 -16.97 5.46 -14.38
N ASP A 332 -16.85 4.80 -15.53
CA ASP A 332 -16.96 3.34 -15.61
C ASP A 332 -15.78 2.63 -14.94
N GLU A 333 -14.57 3.17 -15.09
CA GLU A 333 -13.39 2.67 -14.36
C GLU A 333 -13.52 2.86 -12.84
N LEU A 334 -14.07 4.00 -12.41
CA LEU A 334 -14.30 4.27 -10.99
C LEU A 334 -15.34 3.32 -10.39
N ARG A 335 -16.44 3.06 -11.11
CA ARG A 335 -17.47 2.09 -10.68
C ARG A 335 -16.92 0.68 -10.62
N GLN A 336 -16.12 0.27 -11.60
CA GLN A 336 -15.47 -1.04 -11.55
C GLN A 336 -14.53 -1.13 -10.34
N PHE A 337 -13.66 -0.14 -10.15
CA PHE A 337 -12.75 -0.12 -9.00
C PHE A 337 -13.50 -0.12 -7.66
N ALA A 338 -14.63 0.58 -7.54
CA ALA A 338 -15.45 0.54 -6.33
C ALA A 338 -16.08 -0.84 -6.08
N ARG A 339 -16.50 -1.56 -7.13
CA ARG A 339 -16.95 -2.96 -7.00
C ARG A 339 -15.83 -3.85 -6.49
N ASP A 340 -14.64 -3.74 -7.06
CA ASP A 340 -13.46 -4.50 -6.62
C ASP A 340 -13.15 -4.20 -5.14
N VAL A 341 -13.18 -2.93 -4.73
CA VAL A 341 -12.98 -2.51 -3.33
C VAL A 341 -14.03 -3.13 -2.39
N LEU A 342 -15.30 -3.14 -2.77
CA LEU A 342 -16.36 -3.75 -1.96
C LEU A 342 -16.18 -5.27 -1.84
N LEU A 343 -15.76 -5.95 -2.91
CA LEU A 343 -15.43 -7.38 -2.86
C LEU A 343 -14.27 -7.65 -1.89
N ARG A 344 -13.22 -6.82 -1.93
CA ARG A 344 -12.08 -6.91 -1.00
C ARG A 344 -12.51 -6.72 0.45
N PHE A 345 -13.39 -5.76 0.72
CA PHE A 345 -13.90 -5.52 2.07
C PHE A 345 -14.74 -6.68 2.60
N ARG A 346 -15.35 -7.47 1.70
CA ARG A 346 -16.12 -8.68 2.03
C ARG A 346 -15.27 -9.95 2.05
N ASN A 347 -13.95 -9.85 1.89
CA ASN A 347 -13.05 -11.00 1.89
C ASN A 347 -13.19 -11.78 3.22
N PRO A 348 -13.71 -13.02 3.22
CA PRO A 348 -13.99 -13.76 4.44
C PRO A 348 -12.73 -14.24 5.16
N TYR A 349 -11.58 -14.22 4.49
CA TYR A 349 -10.30 -14.69 5.03
C TYR A 349 -9.49 -13.58 5.70
N ILE A 350 -9.99 -12.34 5.74
CA ILE A 350 -9.27 -11.19 6.30
C ILE A 350 -10.13 -10.51 7.36
N GLN A 351 -9.68 -10.58 8.61
CA GLN A 351 -10.29 -9.86 9.72
C GLN A 351 -9.61 -8.49 9.90
N HIS A 352 -9.99 -7.53 9.07
CA HIS A 352 -9.44 -6.17 9.17
C HIS A 352 -10.17 -5.40 10.29
N ARG A 353 -9.49 -5.19 11.43
CA ARG A 353 -10.03 -4.49 12.60
C ARG A 353 -10.23 -3.00 12.30
N LEU A 354 -11.45 -2.49 12.49
CA LEU A 354 -11.77 -1.07 12.30
C LEU A 354 -10.92 -0.16 13.17
N ALA A 355 -10.63 -0.58 14.41
CA ALA A 355 -9.76 0.15 15.33
C ALA A 355 -8.34 0.38 14.78
N SER A 356 -7.78 -0.59 14.03
CA SER A 356 -6.46 -0.42 13.39
C SER A 356 -6.50 0.61 12.27
N ILE A 357 -7.64 0.72 11.57
CA ILE A 357 -7.84 1.69 10.49
C ILE A 357 -8.10 3.09 11.05
N ALA A 358 -8.71 3.18 12.25
CA ALA A 358 -9.06 4.42 12.94
C ALA A 358 -7.86 5.25 13.42
N LEU A 359 -6.64 4.70 13.41
CA LEU A 359 -5.40 5.44 13.70
C LEU A 359 -5.32 6.73 12.84
N ASN A 360 -5.07 7.89 13.44
CA ASN A 360 -4.95 9.18 12.77
C ASN A 360 -6.18 9.55 11.90
N SER A 361 -7.40 9.18 12.35
CA SER A 361 -8.62 9.36 11.55
C SER A 361 -8.87 10.80 11.12
N TRP A 362 -8.49 11.79 11.94
CA TRP A 362 -8.77 13.19 11.67
C TRP A 362 -7.98 13.72 10.48
N SER A 363 -6.65 13.55 10.50
CA SER A 363 -5.78 13.89 9.37
C SER A 363 -6.10 13.09 8.11
N LYS A 364 -6.48 11.81 8.26
CA LYS A 364 -6.98 10.98 7.15
C LYS A 364 -8.25 11.56 6.52
N PHE A 365 -9.19 12.09 7.31
CA PHE A 365 -10.41 12.71 6.80
C PHE A 365 -10.09 13.95 5.96
N ALA A 366 -9.23 14.81 6.47
CA ALA A 366 -8.76 15.99 5.74
C ALA A 366 -8.07 15.63 4.42
N ALA A 367 -7.18 14.63 4.42
CA ALA A 367 -6.44 14.26 3.22
C ALA A 367 -7.28 13.48 2.19
N ARG A 368 -8.27 12.70 2.61
CA ARG A 368 -8.93 11.68 1.75
C ARG A 368 -10.40 11.94 1.44
N ILE A 369 -11.10 12.75 2.23
CA ILE A 369 -12.54 13.02 2.08
C ILE A 369 -12.83 14.50 1.85
N ALA A 370 -12.13 15.41 2.54
CA ALA A 370 -12.41 16.84 2.40
C ALA A 370 -12.33 17.34 0.94
N PRO A 371 -11.35 16.93 0.10
CA PRO A 371 -11.33 17.31 -1.32
C PRO A 371 -12.57 16.85 -2.09
N GLN A 372 -13.09 15.66 -1.78
CA GLN A 372 -14.25 15.05 -2.43
C GLN A 372 -15.54 15.73 -1.98
N LEU A 373 -15.66 16.07 -0.69
CA LEU A 373 -16.77 16.86 -0.15
C LEU A 373 -16.84 18.23 -0.83
N LEU A 374 -15.72 18.95 -0.89
CA LEU A 374 -15.66 20.26 -1.52
C LEU A 374 -16.01 20.17 -3.00
N ARG A 375 -15.45 19.18 -3.71
CA ARG A 375 -15.72 18.99 -5.13
C ARG A 375 -17.18 18.61 -5.41
N TYR A 376 -17.79 17.81 -4.53
CA TYR A 376 -19.22 17.50 -4.61
C TYR A 376 -20.06 18.77 -4.47
N VAL A 377 -19.78 19.62 -3.49
CA VAL A 377 -20.48 20.89 -3.29
C VAL A 377 -20.35 21.80 -4.51
N GLU A 378 -19.15 21.90 -5.09
CA GLU A 378 -18.93 22.68 -6.32
C GLU A 378 -19.75 22.17 -7.50
N LEU A 379 -19.90 20.85 -7.64
CA LEU A 379 -20.59 20.23 -8.78
C LEU A 379 -22.11 20.18 -8.62
N GLN A 380 -22.59 19.94 -7.40
CA GLN A 380 -24.01 19.67 -7.12
C GLN A 380 -24.73 20.85 -6.46
N GLY A 381 -24.00 21.85 -5.97
CA GLY A 381 -24.58 23.01 -5.27
C GLY A 381 -25.20 22.68 -3.91
N GLN A 382 -24.98 21.48 -3.39
CA GLN A 382 -25.52 21.00 -2.11
C GLN A 382 -24.50 20.16 -1.35
N LEU A 383 -24.71 19.99 -0.04
CA LEU A 383 -23.84 19.20 0.81
C LEU A 383 -24.03 17.68 0.57
N PRO A 384 -22.94 16.89 0.52
CA PRO A 384 -23.01 15.43 0.49
C PRO A 384 -23.39 14.91 1.87
N GLN A 385 -24.64 14.46 2.04
CA GLN A 385 -25.20 14.17 3.36
C GLN A 385 -24.49 13.01 4.06
N ARG A 386 -24.02 11.99 3.34
CA ARG A 386 -23.32 10.84 3.92
C ARG A 386 -21.90 11.19 4.33
N LEU A 387 -21.17 11.97 3.53
CA LEU A 387 -19.85 12.49 3.92
C LEU A 387 -19.95 13.46 5.12
N VAL A 388 -21.02 14.26 5.20
CA VAL A 388 -21.30 15.09 6.39
C VAL A 388 -21.56 14.21 7.61
N LEU A 389 -22.35 13.13 7.48
CA LEU A 389 -22.55 12.17 8.56
C LEU A 389 -21.24 11.49 8.97
N ALA A 390 -20.39 11.08 8.01
CA ALA A 390 -19.09 10.49 8.30
C ALA A 390 -18.15 11.46 9.04
N LEU A 391 -18.18 12.75 8.70
CA LEU A 391 -17.43 13.78 9.41
C LEU A 391 -17.94 13.94 10.84
N ALA A 392 -19.26 14.04 11.02
CA ALA A 392 -19.88 14.09 12.34
C ALA A 392 -19.61 12.81 13.17
N ALA A 393 -19.62 11.64 12.53
CA ALA A 393 -19.26 10.37 13.16
C ALA A 393 -17.79 10.37 13.61
N THR A 394 -16.88 10.90 12.79
CA THR A 394 -15.46 11.06 13.16
C THR A 394 -15.35 11.97 14.38
N MET A 395 -15.94 13.15 14.30
CA MET A 395 -16.01 14.11 15.40
C MET A 395 -16.54 13.49 16.71
N ARG A 396 -17.60 12.67 16.61
CA ARG A 396 -18.18 11.94 17.74
C ARG A 396 -17.29 10.82 18.27
N LEU A 397 -16.58 10.11 17.40
CA LEU A 397 -15.62 9.07 17.79
C LEU A 397 -14.49 9.66 18.65
N TYR A 398 -14.08 10.90 18.37
CA TYR A 398 -13.03 11.61 19.13
C TYR A 398 -13.46 12.04 20.55
N ARG A 399 -14.71 11.78 20.96
CA ARG A 399 -15.10 11.84 22.37
C ARG A 399 -14.34 10.81 23.20
N GLY A 400 -13.90 9.70 22.57
CA GLY A 400 -13.00 8.71 23.17
C GLY A 400 -13.70 7.70 24.08
N ASP A 401 -15.02 7.59 24.01
CA ASP A 401 -15.85 6.67 24.81
C ASP A 401 -16.15 5.33 24.11
N VAL A 402 -15.84 5.21 22.80
CA VAL A 402 -16.06 4.00 21.99
C VAL A 402 -14.82 3.11 21.92
N MET A 403 -13.65 3.72 21.76
CA MET A 403 -12.36 3.02 21.66
C MET A 403 -11.22 3.93 22.13
N ALA A 404 -10.08 3.32 22.45
CA ALA A 404 -8.84 4.07 22.66
C ALA A 404 -8.41 4.74 21.35
N LEU A 405 -8.36 6.07 21.33
CA LEU A 405 -7.92 6.84 20.19
C LEU A 405 -6.40 6.77 20.05
N ALA A 406 -5.94 6.66 18.81
CA ALA A 406 -4.53 6.75 18.46
C ALA A 406 -4.39 7.88 17.43
N ASP A 407 -3.87 9.01 17.90
CA ASP A 407 -3.51 10.18 17.10
C ASP A 407 -2.39 10.95 17.83
N ASP A 408 -1.87 12.03 17.26
CA ASP A 408 -0.87 12.84 17.94
C ASP A 408 -1.43 13.48 19.23
N GLY A 409 -0.56 13.65 20.23
CA GLY A 409 -0.98 14.08 21.57
C GLY A 409 -1.63 15.46 21.62
N ALA A 410 -1.25 16.37 20.71
CA ALA A 410 -1.84 17.70 20.65
C ALA A 410 -3.27 17.64 20.09
N THR A 411 -3.48 16.86 19.03
CA THR A 411 -4.80 16.58 18.47
C THR A 411 -5.71 15.95 19.52
N LEU A 412 -5.26 14.88 20.20
CA LEU A 412 -6.06 14.21 21.22
C LEU A 412 -6.43 15.14 22.39
N ALA A 413 -5.49 15.96 22.87
CA ALA A 413 -5.76 16.92 23.95
C ALA A 413 -6.78 17.99 23.54
N TRP A 414 -6.69 18.48 22.30
CA TRP A 414 -7.62 19.47 21.76
C TRP A 414 -9.05 18.93 21.64
N PHE A 415 -9.21 17.71 21.11
CA PHE A 415 -10.51 17.05 21.05
C PHE A 415 -11.11 16.80 22.44
N LYS A 416 -10.30 16.34 23.38
CA LYS A 416 -10.74 16.07 24.75
C LYS A 416 -11.24 17.34 25.46
N ALA A 417 -10.51 18.45 25.36
CA ALA A 417 -10.91 19.70 25.98
C ALA A 417 -12.25 20.21 25.42
N ALA A 418 -12.41 20.20 24.09
CA ALA A 418 -13.64 20.67 23.47
C ALA A 418 -14.87 19.82 23.85
N TRP A 419 -14.71 18.49 23.97
CA TRP A 419 -15.78 17.64 24.47
C TRP A 419 -16.10 17.85 25.96
N GLN A 420 -15.10 18.17 26.79
CA GLN A 420 -15.32 18.52 28.19
C GLN A 420 -16.15 19.80 28.34
N ASP A 421 -15.88 20.81 27.50
CA ASP A 421 -16.67 22.05 27.49
C ASP A 421 -18.13 21.79 27.03
N VAL A 422 -18.33 20.85 26.09
CA VAL A 422 -19.68 20.41 25.70
C VAL A 422 -20.39 19.71 26.86
N ASP A 423 -19.71 18.80 27.55
CA ASP A 423 -20.26 18.07 28.70
C ASP A 423 -20.59 19.02 29.88
N ALA A 424 -19.81 20.10 30.04
CA ALA A 424 -20.06 21.16 31.01
C ALA A 424 -21.20 22.12 30.62
N GLY A 425 -21.63 22.09 29.35
CA GLY A 425 -22.61 23.03 28.80
C GLY A 425 -22.03 24.40 28.42
N ASP A 426 -20.71 24.56 28.47
CA ASP A 426 -19.97 25.78 28.10
C ASP A 426 -19.83 25.91 26.57
N LEU A 427 -19.95 24.80 25.84
CA LEU A 427 -19.87 24.75 24.38
C LEU A 427 -21.05 23.99 23.77
N SER A 428 -21.77 24.60 22.83
CA SER A 428 -22.79 23.88 22.06
C SER A 428 -22.16 23.01 20.96
N LEU A 429 -22.87 21.97 20.51
CA LEU A 429 -22.43 21.17 19.35
C LEU A 429 -22.23 22.00 18.08
N ALA A 430 -22.97 23.12 17.93
CA ALA A 430 -22.78 24.05 16.82
C ALA A 430 -21.44 24.78 16.91
N GLN A 431 -21.07 25.27 18.10
CA GLN A 431 -19.77 25.90 18.33
C GLN A 431 -18.62 24.91 18.24
N LEU A 432 -18.82 23.66 18.72
CA LEU A 432 -17.86 22.57 18.54
C LEU A 432 -17.56 22.32 17.06
N ALA A 433 -18.60 22.11 16.25
CA ALA A 433 -18.46 21.89 14.81
C ALA A 433 -17.76 23.08 14.13
N GLN A 434 -18.15 24.32 14.45
CA GLN A 434 -17.52 25.52 13.89
C GLN A 434 -16.04 25.62 14.25
N GLY A 435 -15.68 25.41 15.52
CA GLY A 435 -14.30 25.48 15.98
C GLY A 435 -13.40 24.44 15.31
N TRP A 436 -13.92 23.24 15.08
CA TRP A 436 -13.17 22.19 14.41
C TRP A 436 -13.05 22.40 12.90
N LEU A 437 -14.09 22.91 12.24
CA LEU A 437 -14.06 23.28 10.83
C LEU A 437 -13.16 24.48 10.54
N ALA A 438 -12.90 25.33 11.54
CA ALA A 438 -12.01 26.48 11.42
C ALA A 438 -10.51 26.14 11.49
N ASN A 439 -10.14 24.88 11.77
CA ASN A 439 -8.74 24.48 11.95
C ASN A 439 -7.97 24.46 10.61
N ASP A 440 -7.41 25.60 10.23
CA ASP A 440 -6.69 25.79 8.97
C ASP A 440 -5.51 24.82 8.78
N LYS A 441 -4.81 24.46 9.86
CA LYS A 441 -3.65 23.55 9.82
C LYS A 441 -4.04 22.16 9.37
N VAL A 442 -5.26 21.73 9.72
CA VAL A 442 -5.77 20.40 9.33
C VAL A 442 -6.33 20.45 7.92
N TRP A 443 -7.19 21.43 7.64
CA TRP A 443 -7.98 21.44 6.40
C TRP A 443 -7.30 22.14 5.23
N GLY A 444 -6.25 22.93 5.50
CA GLY A 444 -5.65 23.87 4.54
C GLY A 444 -6.53 25.08 4.22
N ARG A 445 -7.70 25.20 4.86
CA ARG A 445 -8.68 26.29 4.69
C ARG A 445 -9.67 26.33 5.85
N ASP A 446 -10.38 27.43 6.03
CA ASP A 446 -11.57 27.44 6.88
C ASP A 446 -12.73 26.71 6.17
N MET A 447 -13.17 25.59 6.74
CA MET A 447 -14.28 24.79 6.21
C MET A 447 -15.65 25.41 6.53
N ASN A 448 -15.73 26.38 7.46
CA ASN A 448 -16.96 27.14 7.69
C ASN A 448 -17.36 28.01 6.49
N ALA A 449 -16.42 28.27 5.57
CA ALA A 449 -16.71 28.94 4.31
C ALA A 449 -17.60 28.11 3.36
N VAL A 450 -17.78 26.81 3.64
CA VAL A 450 -18.72 25.95 2.90
C VAL A 450 -20.13 26.19 3.44
N PRO A 451 -21.07 26.75 2.64
CA PRO A 451 -22.40 27.12 3.13
C PRO A 451 -23.14 25.97 3.80
N GLY A 452 -23.62 26.19 5.02
CA GLY A 452 -24.42 25.22 5.78
C GLY A 452 -23.64 24.04 6.39
N LEU A 453 -22.34 23.88 6.11
CA LEU A 453 -21.59 22.70 6.55
C LEU A 453 -21.57 22.54 8.07
N ALA A 454 -21.22 23.61 8.81
CA ALA A 454 -21.15 23.56 10.27
C ALA A 454 -22.50 23.20 10.91
N GLN A 455 -23.61 23.72 10.36
CA GLN A 455 -24.96 23.44 10.83
C GLN A 455 -25.35 21.98 10.54
N ALA A 456 -25.03 21.48 9.34
CA ALA A 456 -25.31 20.11 8.95
C ALA A 456 -24.52 19.09 9.80
N VAL A 457 -23.24 19.39 10.08
CA VAL A 457 -22.38 18.59 10.97
C VAL A 457 -22.92 18.60 12.41
N ALA A 458 -23.24 19.76 12.95
CA ALA A 458 -23.81 19.87 14.30
C ALA A 458 -25.16 19.13 14.43
N GLY A 459 -26.02 19.23 13.41
CA GLY A 459 -27.27 18.49 13.35
C GLY A 459 -27.05 16.97 13.28
N ALA A 460 -26.04 16.51 12.54
CA ALA A 460 -25.67 15.10 12.49
C ALA A 460 -25.11 14.61 13.83
N LEU A 461 -24.25 15.39 14.50
CA LEU A 461 -23.76 15.09 15.86
C LEU A 461 -24.93 14.94 16.85
N ALA A 462 -25.85 15.89 16.86
CA ALA A 462 -27.02 15.85 17.74
C ALA A 462 -27.90 14.61 17.48
N ARG A 463 -28.07 14.20 16.22
CA ARG A 463 -28.75 12.94 15.89
C ARG A 463 -28.00 11.74 16.44
N ILE A 464 -26.69 11.65 16.21
CA ILE A 464 -25.88 10.52 16.73
C ILE A 464 -26.01 10.42 18.25
N ASP A 465 -25.95 11.53 18.99
CA ASP A 465 -26.09 11.54 20.45
C ASP A 465 -27.50 11.16 20.92
N ALA A 466 -28.55 11.61 20.22
CA ALA A 466 -29.94 11.39 20.64
C ALA A 466 -30.47 9.98 20.34
N MET A 467 -30.09 9.38 19.21
CA MET A 467 -30.65 8.11 18.72
C MET A 467 -29.60 7.04 18.42
N GLY A 468 -28.33 7.30 18.68
CA GLY A 468 -27.21 6.43 18.29
C GLY A 468 -26.95 6.45 16.78
N MET A 469 -25.87 5.80 16.35
CA MET A 469 -25.49 5.78 14.93
C MET A 469 -26.51 5.06 14.05
N ARG A 470 -27.09 3.95 14.53
CA ARG A 470 -28.11 3.21 13.77
C ARG A 470 -29.38 4.02 13.54
N GLY A 471 -29.82 4.80 14.53
CA GLY A 471 -30.92 5.76 14.35
C GLY A 471 -30.56 6.87 13.37
N ALA A 472 -29.33 7.41 13.47
CA ALA A 472 -28.86 8.45 12.55
C ALA A 472 -28.78 7.97 11.09
N LEU A 473 -28.40 6.72 10.85
CA LEU A 473 -28.40 6.09 9.53
C LEU A 473 -29.82 5.90 8.97
N GLN A 474 -30.78 5.53 9.81
CA GLN A 474 -32.18 5.39 9.39
C GLN A 474 -32.79 6.74 8.96
N ALA A 475 -32.39 7.84 9.59
CA ALA A 475 -32.83 9.18 9.22
C ALA A 475 -32.20 9.74 7.92
N LEU A 476 -31.26 9.00 7.32
CA LEU A 476 -30.54 9.36 6.09
C LEU A 476 -31.13 8.67 4.84
N GLN A 477 -31.97 7.64 5.05
CA GLN A 477 -32.75 6.94 4.02
C GLN A 477 -34.02 7.72 3.69
#